data_AF-A0A7M7FYH4-F1
#
_entry.id   AF-A0A7M7FYH4-F1
#
_cell.length_a   1.000
_cell.length_b   1.000
_cell.length_c   1.000
_cell.angle_alpha   90.00
_cell.angle_beta   90.00
_cell.angle_gamma   90.00
#
_symmetry.space_group_name_H-M   'P 1'
#
loop_
_entity.id
_entity.type
_entity.pdbx_description
1 polymer ?
#
loop_
_entity_poly.entity_id
_entity_poly.type
_entity_poly.pdbx_seq_one_letter_code
_entity_poly.pdbx_strand_id
1 'polypeptide(L)'
;MSSSSFKELFDVSPKQREIIQWRDARRKELRQKYLKEIHNPMKQTMPVESAVMRLNGLRLQHEYITRVRLYPHLTSAFMLIGSMFAGVLLLTKLKDDNEHLYRTGQISYADREFKFS
;
A
#
# COMPACT_ATOMS: atom_id res chain seq x y z
N MET A 1 -45.23 7.35 17.42
CA MET A 1 -44.57 7.49 16.11
C MET A 1 -44.00 8.90 16.04
N SER A 2 -42.73 9.06 16.38
CA SER A 2 -41.99 10.33 16.26
C SER A 2 -41.10 10.26 15.03
N SER A 3 -41.41 11.06 14.02
CA SER A 3 -40.63 11.23 12.80
C SER A 3 -39.47 12.19 13.02
N SER A 4 -38.55 11.88 13.92
CA SER A 4 -37.30 12.63 14.14
C SER A 4 -36.12 11.87 13.51
N SER A 5 -36.24 11.60 12.22
CA SER A 5 -35.26 10.87 11.40
C SER A 5 -34.62 11.86 10.41
N PHE A 6 -33.28 11.90 10.37
CA PHE A 6 -32.42 12.60 9.39
C PHE A 6 -32.23 14.12 9.43
N LYS A 7 -33.15 14.95 9.96
CA LYS A 7 -33.00 16.42 9.85
C LYS A 7 -32.01 17.06 10.85
N GLU A 8 -31.74 16.44 11.99
CA GLU A 8 -30.85 17.01 13.03
C GLU A 8 -29.36 16.70 12.81
N LEU A 9 -28.99 15.92 11.78
CA LEU A 9 -27.60 15.53 11.49
C LEU A 9 -26.76 16.56 10.73
N PHE A 10 -27.34 17.71 10.33
CA PHE A 10 -26.65 18.68 9.46
C PHE A 10 -26.75 20.13 9.92
N ASP A 11 -26.39 20.43 11.17
CA ASP A 11 -25.97 21.79 11.54
C ASP A 11 -24.51 22.01 11.09
N VAL A 12 -24.32 22.18 9.78
CA VAL A 12 -23.03 22.60 9.23
C VAL A 12 -22.79 24.06 9.61
N SER A 13 -21.75 24.29 10.41
CA SER A 13 -21.30 25.64 10.77
C SER A 13 -21.08 26.48 9.49
N PRO A 14 -21.34 27.81 9.51
CA PRO A 14 -21.11 28.68 8.36
C PRO A 14 -19.71 28.51 7.74
N LYS A 15 -18.68 28.31 8.57
CA LYS A 15 -17.30 28.05 8.12
C LYS A 15 -17.15 26.71 7.40
N GLN A 16 -17.82 25.66 7.88
CA GLN A 16 -17.78 24.34 7.23
C GLN A 16 -18.51 24.37 5.88
N ARG A 17 -19.61 25.12 5.79
CA ARG A 17 -20.34 25.34 4.54
C ARG A 17 -19.45 26.01 3.49
N GLU A 18 -18.69 27.02 3.87
CA GLU A 18 -17.72 27.69 2.99
C GLU A 18 -16.65 26.71 2.48
N ILE A 19 -16.09 25.87 3.36
CA ILE A 19 -15.11 24.85 2.99
C ILE A 19 -15.70 23.84 2.00
N ILE A 20 -16.94 23.39 2.22
CA ILE A 20 -17.61 22.45 1.31
C ILE A 20 -17.83 23.10 -0.06
N GLN A 21 -18.35 24.32 -0.08
CA GLN A 21 -18.56 25.08 -1.32
C GLN A 21 -17.26 25.28 -2.09
N TRP A 22 -16.17 25.63 -1.40
CA TRP A 22 -14.85 25.77 -2.01
C TRP A 22 -14.33 24.45 -2.60
N ARG A 23 -14.47 23.35 -1.86
CA ARG A 23 -14.06 22.01 -2.34
C ARG A 23 -14.86 21.58 -3.57
N ASP A 24 -16.16 21.84 -3.58
CA ASP A 24 -17.03 21.50 -4.71
C ASP A 24 -16.74 22.38 -5.93
N ALA A 25 -16.53 23.69 -5.72
CA ALA A 25 -16.09 24.60 -6.79
C ALA A 25 -14.77 24.13 -7.41
N ARG A 26 -13.78 23.79 -6.57
CA ARG A 26 -12.48 23.30 -7.04
C ARG A 26 -12.59 21.98 -7.79
N ARG A 27 -13.45 21.05 -7.33
CA ARG A 27 -13.70 19.78 -8.02
C ARG A 27 -14.33 20.00 -9.39
N LYS A 28 -15.31 20.91 -9.50
CA LYS A 28 -15.95 21.26 -10.77
C LYS A 28 -14.95 21.84 -11.76
N GLU A 29 -14.09 22.76 -11.32
CA GLU A 29 -13.03 23.36 -12.14
C GLU A 29 -12.07 22.30 -12.69
N LEU A 30 -11.56 21.41 -11.83
CA LEU A 30 -10.66 20.32 -12.25
C LEU A 30 -11.32 19.36 -13.24
N ARG A 31 -12.60 19.04 -13.01
CA ARG A 31 -13.38 18.19 -13.92
C ARG A 31 -13.56 18.87 -15.28
N GLN A 32 -13.88 20.16 -15.31
CA GLN A 32 -14.02 20.91 -16.56
C GLN A 32 -12.71 20.94 -17.34
N LYS A 33 -11.57 21.15 -16.66
CA LYS A 33 -10.24 21.09 -17.28
C LYS A 33 -9.98 19.71 -17.91
N TYR A 34 -10.25 18.64 -17.16
CA TYR A 34 -10.09 17.27 -17.64
C TYR A 34 -10.98 16.97 -18.86
N LEU A 35 -12.27 17.33 -18.78
CA LEU A 35 -13.20 17.13 -19.89
C LEU A 35 -12.76 17.92 -21.13
N LYS A 36 -12.29 19.17 -20.97
CA LYS A 36 -11.76 19.98 -22.07
C LYS A 36 -10.60 19.29 -22.79
N GLU A 37 -9.71 18.63 -22.05
CA GLU A 37 -8.57 17.92 -22.64
C GLU A 37 -8.98 16.62 -23.33
N ILE A 38 -9.95 15.88 -22.78
CA ILE A 38 -10.44 14.61 -23.38
C ILE A 38 -11.26 14.84 -24.63
N HIS A 39 -12.13 15.85 -24.62
CA HIS A 39 -13.04 16.12 -25.74
C HIS A 39 -12.32 16.82 -26.90
N ASN A 40 -11.01 17.05 -26.82
CA ASN A 40 -10.23 17.62 -27.90
C ASN A 40 -9.83 16.52 -28.92
N PRO A 41 -10.44 16.48 -30.11
CA PRO A 41 -10.16 15.43 -31.10
C PRO A 41 -8.75 15.51 -31.68
N MET A 42 -8.08 16.66 -31.57
CA MET A 42 -6.72 16.86 -32.08
C MET A 42 -5.64 16.33 -31.11
N LYS A 43 -6.01 16.00 -29.86
CA LYS A 43 -5.07 15.52 -28.85
C LYS A 43 -4.93 14.00 -28.96
N GLN A 44 -3.82 13.54 -29.53
CA GLN A 44 -3.53 12.10 -29.70
C GLN A 44 -2.97 11.43 -28.43
N THR A 45 -2.53 12.21 -27.44
CA THR A 45 -1.92 11.71 -26.21
C THR A 45 -2.90 11.72 -25.04
N MET A 46 -2.81 10.71 -24.19
CA MET A 46 -3.59 10.65 -22.97
C MET A 46 -3.28 11.87 -22.08
N PRO A 47 -4.30 12.59 -21.56
CA PRO A 47 -4.07 13.67 -20.62
C PRO A 47 -3.42 13.14 -19.34
N VAL A 48 -2.21 13.61 -19.04
CA VAL A 48 -1.50 13.26 -17.80
C VAL A 48 -1.93 14.21 -16.70
N GLU A 49 -2.47 13.67 -15.61
CA GLU A 49 -2.85 14.47 -14.46
C GLU A 49 -1.63 14.95 -13.66
N SER A 50 -1.54 16.25 -13.41
CA SER A 50 -0.46 16.85 -12.63
C SER A 50 -0.46 16.38 -11.16
N ALA A 51 -1.60 15.96 -10.62
CA ALA A 51 -1.68 15.40 -9.27
C ALA A 51 -0.97 14.05 -9.18
N VAL A 52 -1.23 13.16 -10.13
CA VAL A 52 -0.59 11.84 -10.21
C VAL A 52 0.90 11.97 -10.48
N MET A 53 1.29 12.86 -11.39
CA MET A 53 2.70 13.13 -11.68
C MET A 53 3.45 13.63 -10.44
N ARG A 54 2.85 14.55 -9.65
CA ARG A 54 3.46 15.01 -8.40
C ARG A 54 3.54 13.92 -7.35
N LEU A 55 2.52 13.08 -7.20
CA LEU A 55 2.56 11.94 -6.28
C LEU A 55 3.70 10.97 -6.63
N ASN A 56 3.84 10.64 -7.91
CA ASN A 56 4.91 9.78 -8.39
C ASN A 56 6.29 10.45 -8.21
N GLY A 57 6.40 11.75 -8.48
CA GLY A 57 7.60 12.53 -8.22
C GLY A 57 8.01 12.50 -6.74
N LEU A 58 7.07 12.68 -5.82
CA LEU A 58 7.33 12.60 -4.37
C LEU A 58 7.81 11.21 -3.93
N ARG A 59 7.29 10.14 -4.55
CA ARG A 59 7.74 8.76 -4.27
C ARG A 59 9.15 8.50 -4.81
N LEU A 60 9.47 9.02 -5.98
CA LEU A 60 10.81 8.91 -6.57
C LEU A 60 11.85 9.72 -5.77
N GLN A 61 11.46 10.89 -5.29
CA GLN A 61 12.33 11.79 -4.50
C GLN A 61 12.35 11.46 -3.01
N HIS A 62 12.00 10.23 -2.63
CA HIS A 62 11.94 9.83 -1.22
C HIS A 62 13.27 10.07 -0.50
N GLU A 63 14.40 9.80 -1.16
CA GLU A 63 15.75 10.04 -0.62
C GLU A 63 15.97 11.51 -0.20
N TYR A 64 15.49 12.47 -0.98
CA TYR A 64 15.72 13.90 -0.70
C TYR A 64 14.75 14.50 0.33
N ILE A 65 13.57 13.89 0.50
CA ILE A 65 12.50 14.41 1.37
C ILE A 65 12.56 13.74 2.76
N THR A 66 13.05 12.51 2.82
CA THR A 66 13.10 11.77 4.07
C THR A 66 14.03 12.42 5.08
N ARG A 67 13.55 12.49 6.32
CA ARG A 67 14.36 12.85 7.48
C ARG A 67 14.47 11.64 8.38
N VAL A 68 15.70 11.29 8.74
CA VAL A 68 15.97 10.14 9.60
C VAL A 68 15.32 10.35 10.97
N ARG A 69 14.41 9.46 11.35
CA ARG A 69 13.76 9.41 12.66
C ARG A 69 14.01 8.07 13.34
N LEU A 70 14.38 8.10 14.62
CA LEU A 70 14.80 6.90 15.35
C LEU A 70 13.72 5.81 15.36
N TYR A 71 12.55 6.10 15.95
CA TYR A 71 11.49 5.10 16.16
C TYR A 71 11.01 4.39 14.87
N PRO A 72 10.60 5.10 13.80
CA PRO A 72 10.09 4.41 12.61
C PRO A 72 11.18 3.56 11.93
N HIS A 73 12.42 4.07 11.81
CA HIS A 73 13.50 3.30 11.19
C HIS A 73 13.93 2.09 12.02
N LEU A 74 13.92 2.21 13.34
CA LEU A 74 14.20 1.08 14.24
C LEU A 74 13.13 0.00 14.10
N THR A 75 11.84 0.38 14.09
CA THR A 75 10.76 -0.59 13.90
C THR A 75 10.81 -1.26 12.54
N SER A 76 11.10 -0.52 11.45
CA SER A 76 11.23 -1.12 10.12
C SER A 76 12.44 -2.05 10.03
N ALA A 77 13.57 -1.66 10.64
CA ALA A 77 14.77 -2.49 10.67
C ALA A 77 14.53 -3.77 11.46
N PHE A 78 13.90 -3.68 12.63
CA PHE A 78 13.55 -4.83 13.44
C PHE A 78 12.59 -5.78 12.71
N MET A 79 11.57 -5.25 12.02
CA MET A 79 10.65 -6.07 11.23
C MET A 79 11.37 -6.81 10.10
N LEU A 80 12.25 -6.11 9.37
CA LEU A 80 12.99 -6.69 8.25
C LEU A 80 13.99 -7.75 8.73
N ILE A 81 14.89 -7.39 9.64
CA ILE A 81 15.91 -8.30 10.18
C ILE A 81 15.24 -9.46 10.94
N GLY A 82 14.20 -9.16 11.72
CA GLY A 82 13.41 -10.15 12.44
C GLY A 82 12.76 -11.17 11.51
N SER A 83 12.17 -10.74 10.40
CA SER A 83 11.59 -11.66 9.42
C SER A 83 12.64 -12.56 8.74
N MET A 84 13.83 -12.02 8.44
CA MET A 84 14.92 -12.79 7.86
C MET A 84 15.41 -13.84 8.86
N PHE A 85 15.64 -13.44 10.11
CA PHE A 85 16.09 -14.34 11.17
C PHE A 85 15.07 -15.45 11.46
N ALA A 86 13.78 -15.10 11.55
CA ALA A 86 12.70 -16.07 11.72
C ALA A 86 12.63 -17.05 10.54
N GLY A 87 12.80 -16.55 9.31
CA GLY A 87 12.85 -17.38 8.10
C GLY A 87 13.99 -18.39 8.15
N VAL A 88 15.19 -17.96 8.56
CA VAL A 88 16.35 -18.86 8.71
C VAL A 88 16.07 -19.94 9.75
N LEU A 89 15.59 -19.58 10.94
CA LEU A 89 15.29 -20.55 12.00
C LEU A 89 14.23 -21.59 11.57
N LEU A 90 13.21 -21.14 10.84
CA LEU A 90 12.17 -22.02 10.33
C LEU A 90 12.74 -23.00 9.30
N LEU A 91 13.54 -22.51 8.35
CA LEU A 91 14.15 -23.36 7.33
C LEU A 91 15.15 -24.36 7.93
N THR A 92 15.95 -23.96 8.92
CA THR A 92 16.88 -24.88 9.59
C THR A 92 16.12 -25.96 10.35
N LYS A 93 15.04 -25.60 11.07
CA LYS A 93 14.21 -26.60 11.76
C LYS A 93 13.57 -27.59 10.79
N LEU A 94 12.96 -27.10 9.70
CA LEU A 94 12.37 -27.98 8.69
C LEU A 94 13.41 -28.93 8.09
N LYS A 95 14.63 -28.43 7.84
CA LYS A 95 15.73 -29.26 7.36
C LYS A 95 16.12 -30.33 8.38
N ASP A 96 16.32 -29.95 9.64
CA ASP A 96 16.75 -30.85 10.71
C ASP A 96 15.68 -31.93 10.99
N ASP A 97 14.41 -31.55 10.99
CA ASP A 97 13.28 -32.47 11.16
C ASP A 97 13.22 -33.48 10.01
N ASN A 98 13.36 -33.02 8.76
CA ASN A 98 13.41 -33.91 7.59
C ASN A 98 14.62 -34.83 7.63
N GLU A 99 15.79 -34.32 8.01
CA GLU A 99 17.01 -35.12 8.15
C GLU A 99 16.89 -36.17 9.26
N HIS A 100 16.23 -35.82 10.37
CA HIS A 100 15.92 -36.76 11.44
C HIS A 100 15.02 -37.92 10.96
N LEU A 101 13.99 -37.63 10.14
CA LEU A 101 13.13 -38.66 9.54
C LEU A 101 13.92 -39.63 8.64
N TYR A 102 14.89 -39.11 7.88
CA TYR A 102 15.76 -39.93 7.04
C TYR A 102 16.73 -40.79 7.84
N ARG A 103 17.32 -40.25 8.92
CA ARG A 103 18.30 -40.95 9.76
C ARG A 103 17.67 -42.03 10.63
N THR A 104 16.44 -41.80 11.11
CA THR A 104 15.69 -42.78 11.91
C THR A 104 15.03 -43.87 11.07
N GLY A 105 15.05 -43.74 9.73
CA GLY A 105 14.46 -44.72 8.83
C GLY A 105 12.93 -44.71 8.81
N GLN A 106 12.29 -43.67 9.36
CA GLN A 106 10.83 -43.50 9.30
C GLN A 106 10.34 -43.34 7.86
N ILE A 107 11.19 -42.80 6.98
CA ILE A 107 10.93 -42.71 5.54
C ILE A 107 11.72 -43.82 4.82
N SER A 108 11.00 -44.66 4.07
CA SER A 108 11.59 -45.72 3.27
C SER A 108 12.53 -45.14 2.20
N TYR A 109 13.57 -45.88 1.81
CA TYR A 109 14.47 -45.43 0.74
C TYR A 109 13.75 -45.25 -0.61
N ALA A 110 12.63 -45.97 -0.83
CA ALA A 110 11.82 -45.84 -2.03
C ALA A 110 11.08 -44.50 -2.11
N ASP A 111 10.73 -43.89 -0.98
CA ASP A 111 9.89 -42.69 -0.92
C ASP A 111 10.68 -41.37 -0.80
N ARG A 112 12.02 -41.43 -0.83
CA ARG A 112 12.88 -40.23 -0.76
C ARG A 112 12.84 -39.46 -2.10
N GLU A 113 12.56 -38.16 -2.06
CA GLU A 113 12.51 -37.32 -3.27
C GLU A 113 13.87 -37.19 -3.97
N PHE A 114 14.96 -37.00 -3.20
CA PHE A 114 16.31 -36.81 -3.75
C PHE A 114 17.19 -38.02 -3.43
N LYS A 115 17.54 -38.80 -4.46
CA LYS A 115 18.36 -40.03 -4.32
C LYS A 115 19.70 -39.97 -5.05
N PHE A 116 19.76 -39.30 -6.21
CA PHE A 116 20.89 -39.34 -7.13
C PHE A 116 21.21 -37.96 -7.73
N SER A 117 21.23 -36.93 -6.89
CA SER A 117 21.71 -35.58 -7.27
C SER A 117 23.16 -35.40 -6.87
#